data_AF-A0A2D7AHH2-F1
#
_entry.id   AF-A0A2D7AHH2-F1
#
_cell.length_a   1.000
_cell.length_b   1.000
_cell.length_c   1.000
_cell.angle_alpha   90.00
_cell.angle_beta   90.00
_cell.angle_gamma   90.00
#
_symmetry.space_group_name_H-M   'P 1'
#
loop_
_entity.id
_entity.type
_entity.pdbx_description
1 polymer ?
#
loop_
_entity_poly.entity_id
_entity_poly.type
_entity_poly.pdbx_seq_one_letter_code
_entity_poly.pdbx_strand_id
1 'polypeptide(L)'
;HWQHDLDLSNLEQVRTCLNQNGYDTNSLFDLMLRPETQAAYDANTEEAIRLSVFGSPTYIVDGDIFYGQDNLVLVERALERPFG
;
A
#
# COMPACT_ATOMS: atom_id res chain seq x y z
N HIS A 1 8.06 3.08 -11.83
CA HIS A 1 8.62 1.74 -11.66
C HIS A 1 8.21 0.78 -12.77
N TRP A 2 6.94 0.37 -12.91
CA TRP A 2 6.59 -0.72 -13.86
C TRP A 2 6.41 -0.29 -15.32
N GLN A 3 5.96 0.94 -15.58
CA GLN A 3 5.76 1.44 -16.95
C GLN A 3 6.90 2.32 -17.45
N HIS A 4 7.59 3.01 -16.53
CA HIS A 4 8.55 4.08 -16.85
C HIS A 4 9.92 3.85 -16.21
N ASP A 5 10.19 2.65 -15.66
CA ASP A 5 11.43 2.27 -14.97
C ASP A 5 11.87 3.24 -13.85
N LEU A 6 10.95 4.07 -13.38
CA LEU A 6 11.23 5.01 -12.30
C LEU A 6 11.68 4.26 -11.06
N ASP A 7 12.86 4.62 -10.57
CA ASP A 7 13.47 4.10 -9.35
C ASP A 7 12.81 4.78 -8.15
N LEU A 8 11.98 4.03 -7.43
CA LEU A 8 11.27 4.53 -6.24
C LEU A 8 12.20 4.74 -5.03
N SER A 9 13.40 4.16 -5.07
CA SER A 9 14.46 4.41 -4.09
C SER A 9 15.19 5.73 -4.34
N ASN A 10 15.06 6.31 -5.55
CA ASN A 10 15.65 7.59 -5.90
C ASN A 10 14.64 8.72 -5.66
N LEU A 11 14.79 9.38 -4.51
CA LEU A 11 13.91 10.46 -4.08
C LEU A 11 13.81 11.63 -5.07
N GLU A 12 14.85 11.91 -5.86
CA GLU A 12 14.80 12.97 -6.87
C GLU A 12 13.95 12.57 -8.10
N GLN A 13 13.97 11.30 -8.50
CA GLN A 13 13.07 10.79 -9.54
C GLN A 13 11.61 10.80 -9.07
N VAL A 14 11.38 10.37 -7.83
CA VAL A 14 10.04 10.44 -7.20
C VAL A 14 9.56 11.89 -7.17
N ARG A 15 10.43 12.84 -6.77
CA ARG A 15 10.10 14.26 -6.71
C ARG A 15 9.74 14.83 -8.07
N THR A 16 10.53 14.51 -9.08
CA THR A 16 10.28 14.94 -10.46
C THR A 16 8.92 14.44 -10.96
N CYS A 17 8.62 13.15 -10.73
CA CYS A 17 7.35 12.54 -11.13
C CYS A 17 6.15 13.20 -10.43
N LEU A 18 6.22 13.43 -9.12
CA LEU A 18 5.14 14.06 -8.37
C LEU A 18 4.88 15.50 -8.84
N ASN A 19 5.93 16.30 -9.03
CA ASN A 19 5.80 17.66 -9.55
C ASN A 19 5.19 17.69 -10.96
N GLN A 20 5.58 16.77 -11.85
CA GLN A 20 5.02 16.67 -13.20
C GLN A 20 3.52 16.36 -13.21
N ASN A 21 3.02 15.70 -12.15
CA ASN A 21 1.61 15.39 -11.97
C ASN A 21 0.86 16.44 -11.11
N GLY A 22 1.49 17.59 -10.84
CA GLY A 22 0.85 18.74 -10.17
C GLY A 22 0.78 18.66 -8.64
N TYR A 23 1.50 17.74 -8.02
CA TYR A 23 1.56 17.63 -6.56
C TYR A 23 2.61 18.58 -5.96
N ASP A 24 2.29 19.19 -4.82
CA ASP A 24 3.28 19.91 -4.01
C ASP A 24 4.18 18.90 -3.30
N THR A 25 5.30 18.61 -3.95
CA THR A 25 6.23 17.60 -3.47
C THR A 25 6.93 18.01 -2.18
N ASN A 26 7.14 19.30 -1.92
CA ASN A 26 7.79 19.72 -0.68
C ASN A 26 6.91 19.40 0.52
N SER A 27 5.62 19.78 0.45
CA SER A 27 4.65 19.44 1.50
C SER A 27 4.47 17.93 1.68
N LEU A 28 4.51 17.15 0.58
CA LEU A 28 4.40 15.68 0.65
C LEU A 28 5.62 15.02 1.29
N PHE A 29 6.83 15.47 0.96
CA PHE A 29 8.05 14.94 1.56
C PHE A 29 8.14 15.31 3.05
N ASP A 30 7.76 16.54 3.40
CA ASP A 30 7.66 16.94 4.79
C ASP A 30 6.64 16.07 5.54
N LEU A 31 5.47 15.79 4.94
CA LEU A 31 4.45 14.91 5.51
C LEU A 31 4.95 13.46 5.66
N MET A 32 5.66 12.95 4.66
CA MET A 32 6.23 11.59 4.68
C MET A 32 7.15 11.39 5.87
N LEU A 33 7.96 12.39 6.22
CA LEU A 33 8.94 12.32 7.29
C LEU A 33 8.38 12.63 8.68
N ARG A 34 7.09 12.99 8.81
CA ARG A 34 6.50 13.28 10.11
C ARG A 34 6.45 12.04 10.99
N PRO A 35 6.64 12.19 12.32
CA PRO A 35 6.56 11.07 13.26
C PRO A 35 5.27 10.27 13.15
N GLU A 36 4.13 10.94 12.92
CA GLU A 36 2.83 10.27 12.83
C GLU A 36 2.71 9.41 11.57
N THR A 37 3.26 9.86 10.44
CA THR A 37 3.27 9.10 9.19
C THR A 37 4.17 7.87 9.29
N GLN A 38 5.35 8.03 9.90
CA GLN A 38 6.27 6.91 10.13
C GLN A 38 5.66 5.89 11.11
N ALA A 39 5.05 6.37 12.20
CA ALA A 39 4.36 5.49 13.15
C ALA A 39 3.20 4.72 12.51
N ALA A 40 2.44 5.34 11.60
CA ALA A 40 1.39 4.65 10.85
C ALA A 40 1.96 3.58 9.90
N TYR A 41 3.10 3.86 9.24
CA TYR A 41 3.79 2.89 8.39
C TYR A 41 4.27 1.67 9.20
N ASP A 42 4.87 1.91 10.36
CA ASP A 42 5.35 0.86 11.26
C ASP A 42 4.17 0.02 11.79
N ALA A 43 3.10 0.68 12.25
CA ALA A 43 1.90 0.00 12.77
C ALA A 43 1.24 -0.90 11.70
N ASN A 44 1.16 -0.43 10.45
CA ASN A 44 0.64 -1.21 9.34
C ASN A 44 1.54 -2.42 9.01
N THR A 45 2.86 -2.24 9.09
CA THR A 45 3.83 -3.31 8.87
C THR A 45 3.73 -4.38 9.97
N GLU A 46 3.63 -3.97 11.23
CA GLU A 46 3.43 -4.88 12.35
C GLU A 46 2.11 -5.64 12.24
N GLU A 47 1.02 -4.98 11.81
CA GLU A 47 -0.26 -5.64 11.60
C GLU A 47 -0.19 -6.69 10.49
N ALA A 48 0.45 -6.37 9.36
CA ALA A 48 0.68 -7.33 8.29
C ALA A 48 1.46 -8.57 8.79
N ILE A 49 2.47 -8.37 9.64
CA ILE A 49 3.22 -9.46 10.27
C ILE A 49 2.32 -10.28 11.21
N ARG A 50 1.52 -9.63 12.06
CA ARG A 50 0.59 -10.31 12.99
C ARG A 50 -0.43 -11.17 12.25
N LEU A 51 -0.95 -10.67 11.13
CA LEU A 51 -1.91 -11.37 10.27
C LEU A 51 -1.24 -12.42 9.35
N SER A 52 0.08 -12.63 9.48
CA SER A 52 0.86 -13.58 8.68
C SER A 52 0.75 -13.31 7.16
N VAL A 53 0.63 -12.04 6.77
CA VAL A 53 0.65 -11.63 5.37
C VAL A 53 2.05 -11.90 4.81
N PHE A 54 2.15 -12.88 3.91
CA PHE A 54 3.45 -13.32 3.35
C PHE A 54 3.73 -12.78 1.94
N GLY A 55 2.76 -12.13 1.30
CA GLY A 55 2.88 -11.67 -0.09
C GLY A 55 1.97 -10.50 -0.42
N SER A 56 2.19 -9.90 -1.59
CA SER A 56 1.40 -8.77 -2.09
C SER A 56 0.87 -9.08 -3.51
N PRO A 57 -0.40 -8.78 -3.82
CA PRO A 57 -1.41 -8.27 -2.89
C PRO A 57 -1.96 -9.38 -1.96
N THR A 58 -2.34 -9.00 -0.74
CA THR A 58 -3.16 -9.82 0.18
C THR A 58 -4.35 -8.97 0.61
N TYR A 59 -5.55 -9.54 0.54
CA TYR A 59 -6.80 -8.89 0.92
C TYR A 59 -7.34 -9.54 2.18
N ILE A 60 -7.90 -8.73 3.08
CA ILE A 60 -8.52 -9.20 4.31
C ILE A 60 -9.92 -8.59 4.39
N VAL A 61 -10.95 -9.43 4.46
CA VAL A 61 -12.36 -9.02 4.57
C VAL A 61 -12.95 -9.69 5.79
N ASP A 62 -13.32 -8.91 6.81
CA ASP A 62 -13.89 -9.40 8.06
C ASP A 62 -13.09 -10.55 8.74
N GLY A 63 -11.77 -10.57 8.54
CA GLY A 63 -10.85 -11.58 9.07
C GLY A 63 -10.53 -12.73 8.10
N ASP A 64 -11.28 -12.87 7.00
CA ASP A 64 -10.97 -13.81 5.93
C ASP A 64 -9.82 -13.29 5.06
N ILE A 65 -8.79 -14.12 4.86
CA ILE A 65 -7.56 -13.73 4.13
C ILE A 65 -7.55 -14.35 2.72
N PHE A 66 -7.31 -13.51 1.71
CA PHE A 66 -7.23 -13.89 0.30
C PHE A 66 -5.89 -13.43 -0.31
N TYR A 67 -5.12 -14.37 -0.86
CA TYR A 67 -3.78 -14.10 -1.39
C TYR A 67 -3.78 -13.97 -2.92
N GLY A 68 -3.14 -12.93 -3.45
CA GLY A 68 -2.96 -12.74 -4.88
C GLY A 68 -4.16 -12.14 -5.60
N GLN A 69 -3.89 -11.48 -6.73
CA GLN A 69 -4.89 -10.78 -7.54
C GLN A 69 -5.93 -11.73 -8.17
N ASP A 70 -5.58 -13.00 -8.38
CA ASP A 70 -6.48 -13.99 -9.01
C ASP A 70 -7.68 -14.33 -8.12
N ASN A 71 -7.61 -14.01 -6.83
CA ASN A 71 -8.65 -14.27 -5.84
C ASN A 71 -9.65 -13.12 -5.64
N LEU A 72 -9.63 -12.09 -6.49
CA LEU A 72 -10.56 -10.96 -6.39
C LEU A 72 -12.04 -11.37 -6.46
N VAL A 73 -12.38 -12.45 -7.17
CA VAL A 73 -13.76 -12.98 -7.21
C VAL A 73 -14.20 -13.50 -5.83
N LEU A 74 -13.29 -14.04 -5.03
CA LEU A 74 -13.58 -14.49 -3.67
C LEU A 74 -13.72 -13.31 -2.71
N VAL A 75 -12.94 -12.24 -2.91
CA VAL A 75 -13.06 -10.98 -2.17
C VAL A 75 -14.41 -10.32 -2.45
N GLU A 76 -14.81 -10.21 -3.71
CA GLU A 76 -16.13 -9.69 -4.10
C GLU A 76 -17.25 -10.47 -3.42
N ARG A 77 -17.17 -11.80 -3.47
CA ARG A 77 -18.12 -12.65 -2.78
C ARG A 77 -18.14 -12.40 -1.26
N ALA A 78 -16.98 -12.27 -0.61
CA ALA A 78 -16.90 -12.05 0.83
C ALA A 78 -17.59 -10.73 1.25
N LEU A 79 -17.45 -9.68 0.42
CA LEU A 79 -18.11 -8.39 0.63
C LEU A 79 -19.64 -8.46 0.50
N GLU A 80 -20.15 -9.31 -0.40
CA GLU A 80 -21.59 -9.50 -0.60
C GLU A 80 -22.20 -10.49 0.41
N ARG A 81 -21.47 -11.56 0.69
CA ARG A 81 -21.89 -12.67 1.52
C ARG A 81 -20.68 -13.28 2.25
N PRO A 82 -20.54 -13.00 3.56
CA PRO A 82 -19.51 -13.58 4.39
C PRO A 82 -19.50 -15.11 4.33
N PHE A 83 -18.32 -15.72 4.48
CA PHE A 83 -18.16 -17.18 4.46
C PHE A 83 -18.51 -17.85 5.80
N GLY A 84 -18.66 -17.06 6.87
CA GLY A 84 -19.07 -17.49 8.22
C GLY A 84 -20.57 -17.66 8.42
#